data_AF-A0A0F6NCL6-F1
#
_entry.id   AF-A0A0F6NCL6-F1
#
_cell.length_a   1.000
_cell.length_b   1.000
_cell.length_c   1.000
_cell.angle_alpha   90.00
_cell.angle_beta   90.00
_cell.angle_gamma   90.00
#
_symmetry.space_group_name_H-M   'P 1'
#
loop_
_entity.id
_entity.type
_entity.pdbx_description
1 polymer ?
#
loop_
_entity_poly.entity_id
_entity_poly.type
_entity_poly.pdbx_seq_one_letter_code
_entity_poly.pdbx_strand_id
1 'polypeptide(L)'
;GVLASVVTVLMNLILQVFQVGSNYWLAEWSNDETMIVNGTVDKAKRDLYLGVYGGLGIGQVVSVSVSSLALYLGTLTAARGLHAALLAGVLRAPSIGFFGCTPVGRVLNRFSKDVDVLDNVLPMTLRGWTSCFFAVLGTLFVISLSTPIFLAIVLPIGVVYYIIQRFYVATSRQLKRLESVSRSPIYSHFGESITGASTIRAYGVTQ
;
A
#
# COMPACT_ATOMS: atom_id res chain seq x y z
N GLY A 1 -11.75 -8.58 -11.54
CA GLY A 1 -10.35 -8.67 -11.08
C GLY A 1 -9.40 -7.93 -12.01
N VAL A 2 -9.13 -8.49 -13.20
CA VAL A 2 -8.13 -7.95 -14.15
C VAL A 2 -8.48 -6.55 -14.64
N LEU A 3 -9.75 -6.28 -14.98
CA LEU A 3 -10.16 -4.95 -15.42
C LEU A 3 -9.90 -3.87 -14.35
N ALA A 4 -10.29 -4.14 -13.09
CA ALA A 4 -10.11 -3.20 -12.00
C ALA A 4 -8.62 -2.89 -11.74
N SER A 5 -7.76 -3.90 -11.82
CA SER A 5 -6.30 -3.72 -11.68
C SER A 5 -5.69 -2.94 -12.85
N VAL A 6 -6.12 -3.20 -14.09
CA VAL A 6 -5.70 -2.41 -15.26
C VAL A 6 -6.13 -0.95 -15.12
N VAL A 7 -7.38 -0.70 -14.72
CA VAL A 7 -7.89 0.67 -14.47
C VAL A 7 -7.08 1.36 -13.38
N THR A 8 -6.80 0.69 -12.26
CA THR A 8 -5.95 1.26 -11.20
C THR A 8 -4.57 1.64 -11.73
N VAL A 9 -3.88 0.77 -12.48
CA VAL A 9 -2.55 1.05 -13.04
C VAL A 9 -2.59 2.24 -13.99
N LEU A 10 -3.54 2.26 -14.93
CA LEU A 10 -3.69 3.35 -15.89
C LEU A 10 -4.00 4.68 -15.21
N MET A 11 -4.89 4.70 -14.22
CA MET A 11 -5.25 5.92 -13.50
C MET A 11 -4.10 6.44 -12.63
N ASN A 12 -3.24 5.57 -12.07
CA ASN A 12 -2.03 6.02 -11.38
C ASN A 12 -0.99 6.60 -12.34
N LEU A 13 -0.86 6.06 -13.55
CA LEU A 13 -0.01 6.65 -14.58
C LEU A 13 -0.50 8.04 -14.98
N ILE A 14 -1.79 8.20 -15.25
CA ILE A 14 -2.42 9.48 -15.59
C ILE A 14 -2.25 10.47 -14.42
N LEU A 15 -2.45 10.03 -13.19
CA LEU A 15 -2.19 10.84 -12.00
C LEU A 15 -0.74 11.35 -11.98
N GLN A 16 0.24 10.49 -12.25
CA GLN A 16 1.64 10.90 -12.29
C GLN A 16 1.92 11.91 -13.41
N VAL A 17 1.29 11.74 -14.58
CA VAL A 17 1.38 12.72 -15.68
C VAL A 17 0.81 14.07 -15.27
N PHE A 18 -0.36 14.11 -14.63
CA PHE A 18 -0.92 15.38 -14.15
C PHE A 18 -0.09 16.00 -13.02
N GLN A 19 0.52 15.21 -12.14
CA GLN A 19 1.43 15.70 -11.09
C GLN A 19 2.67 16.35 -11.70
N VAL A 20 3.34 15.65 -12.61
CA VAL A 20 4.52 16.16 -13.31
C VAL A 20 4.16 17.39 -14.15
N GLY A 21 3.06 17.34 -14.90
CA GLY A 21 2.59 18.45 -15.72
C GLY A 21 2.25 19.69 -14.89
N SER A 22 1.64 19.52 -13.71
CA SER A 22 1.36 20.62 -12.79
C SER A 22 2.64 21.29 -12.28
N ASN A 23 3.63 20.50 -11.88
CA ASN A 23 4.93 21.01 -11.44
C ASN A 23 5.68 21.73 -12.56
N TYR A 24 5.67 21.16 -13.77
CA TYR A 24 6.27 21.78 -14.95
C TYR A 24 5.57 23.11 -15.30
N TRP A 25 4.23 23.12 -15.30
CA TRP A 25 3.45 24.32 -15.57
C TRP A 25 3.72 25.43 -14.55
N LEU A 26 3.86 25.06 -13.28
CA LEU A 26 4.20 26.00 -12.21
C LEU A 26 5.63 26.54 -12.34
N ALA A 27 6.57 25.72 -12.81
CA ALA A 27 7.93 26.18 -13.11
C ALA A 27 7.95 27.18 -14.27
N GLU A 28 7.19 26.92 -15.34
CA GLU A 28 7.06 27.85 -16.47
C GLU A 28 6.41 29.17 -16.02
N TRP A 29 5.30 29.07 -15.27
CA TRP A 29 4.62 30.24 -14.70
C TRP A 29 5.58 31.09 -13.84
N SER A 30 6.43 30.45 -13.03
CA SER A 30 7.39 31.15 -12.17
C SER A 30 8.53 31.82 -12.94
N ASN A 31 8.86 31.36 -14.14
CA ASN A 31 9.98 31.86 -14.95
C ASN A 31 9.54 32.86 -16.04
N ASP A 32 8.23 33.09 -16.21
CA ASP A 32 7.70 33.99 -17.23
C ASP A 32 7.82 35.46 -16.82
N GLU A 33 8.94 36.09 -17.21
CA GLU A 33 9.20 37.52 -16.99
C GLU A 33 8.19 38.43 -17.72
N THR A 34 7.46 37.91 -18.72
CA THR A 34 6.48 38.68 -19.50
C THR A 34 5.15 38.89 -18.78
N MET A 35 5.02 38.36 -17.55
CA MET A 35 3.89 38.64 -16.65
C MET A 35 3.91 40.05 -16.08
N ILE A 36 5.09 40.66 -15.94
CA ILE A 36 5.26 41.97 -15.33
C ILE A 36 5.50 42.99 -16.45
N VAL A 37 4.41 43.58 -16.95
CA VAL A 37 4.49 44.68 -17.91
C VAL A 37 4.34 45.98 -17.12
N ASN A 38 5.38 46.82 -17.12
CA ASN A 38 5.43 48.11 -16.40
C ASN A 38 5.13 48.04 -14.89
N GLY A 39 5.59 46.99 -14.20
CA GLY A 39 5.36 46.82 -12.75
C GLY A 39 3.93 46.39 -12.38
N THR A 40 3.08 46.10 -13.38
CA THR A 40 1.74 45.56 -13.19
C THR A 40 1.62 44.16 -13.76
N VAL A 41 0.96 43.27 -13.02
CA VAL A 41 0.71 41.90 -13.47
C VAL A 41 -0.37 41.89 -14.53
N ASP A 42 -0.09 41.30 -15.69
CA ASP A 42 -1.10 41.06 -16.72
C ASP A 42 -2.17 40.09 -16.19
N LYS A 43 -3.37 40.61 -15.96
CA LYS A 43 -4.49 39.86 -15.38
C LYS A 43 -4.93 38.71 -16.29
N ALA A 44 -4.90 38.89 -17.61
CA ALA A 44 -5.38 37.89 -18.56
C ALA A 44 -4.46 36.65 -18.57
N LYS A 45 -3.14 36.87 -18.59
CA LYS A 45 -2.16 35.79 -18.49
C LYS A 45 -2.24 35.08 -17.14
N ARG A 46 -2.29 35.82 -16.04
CA ARG A 46 -2.43 35.23 -14.69
C ARG A 46 -3.64 34.31 -14.60
N ASP A 47 -4.79 34.75 -15.08
CA ASP A 47 -6.03 33.98 -15.00
C ASP A 47 -5.97 32.72 -15.90
N LEU A 48 -5.25 32.77 -17.03
CA LEU A 48 -4.94 31.59 -17.87
C LEU A 48 -4.07 30.57 -17.13
N TYR A 49 -2.94 31.00 -16.54
CA TYR A 49 -2.04 30.09 -15.81
C TYR A 49 -2.75 29.45 -14.62
N LEU A 50 -3.54 30.23 -13.88
CA LEU A 50 -4.34 29.73 -12.76
C LEU A 50 -5.44 28.76 -13.22
N GLY A 51 -6.11 29.05 -14.34
CA GLY A 51 -7.13 28.19 -14.92
C GLY A 51 -6.60 26.83 -15.35
N VAL A 52 -5.46 26.81 -16.05
CA VAL A 52 -4.79 25.56 -16.46
C VAL A 52 -4.30 24.77 -15.25
N TYR A 53 -3.67 25.44 -14.27
CA TYR A 53 -3.21 24.80 -13.04
C TYR A 53 -4.39 24.19 -12.25
N GLY A 54 -5.50 24.92 -12.13
CA GLY A 54 -6.74 24.43 -11.52
C GLY A 54 -7.31 23.21 -12.26
N GLY A 55 -7.33 23.24 -13.60
CA GLY A 55 -7.75 22.11 -14.43
C GLY A 55 -6.89 20.86 -14.25
N LEU A 56 -5.56 21.02 -14.19
CA LEU A 56 -4.63 19.94 -13.87
C LEU A 56 -4.90 19.37 -12.48
N GLY A 57 -5.14 20.21 -11.48
CA GLY A 57 -5.51 19.80 -10.12
C GLY A 57 -6.81 18.99 -10.08
N ILE A 58 -7.85 19.41 -10.80
CA ILE A 58 -9.11 18.64 -10.91
C ILE A 58 -8.84 17.27 -11.57
N GLY A 59 -8.03 17.24 -12.63
CA GLY A 59 -7.60 15.99 -13.28
C GLY A 59 -6.89 15.03 -12.32
N GLN A 60 -6.03 15.54 -11.43
CA GLN A 60 -5.40 14.75 -10.38
C GLN A 60 -6.43 14.17 -9.40
N VAL A 61 -7.36 14.99 -8.91
CA VAL A 61 -8.41 14.57 -7.97
C VAL A 61 -9.30 13.48 -8.56
N VAL A 62 -9.70 13.62 -9.83
CA VAL A 62 -10.50 12.60 -10.53
C VAL A 62 -9.69 11.31 -10.68
N SER A 63 -8.44 11.40 -11.14
CA SER A 63 -7.57 10.24 -11.36
C SER A 63 -7.31 9.46 -10.07
N VAL A 64 -6.99 10.14 -8.97
CA VAL A 64 -6.76 9.48 -7.66
C VAL A 64 -8.05 8.85 -7.11
N SER A 65 -9.19 9.50 -7.31
CA SER A 65 -10.49 8.99 -6.85
C SER A 65 -10.88 7.72 -7.60
N VAL A 66 -10.81 7.74 -8.94
CA VAL A 66 -11.13 6.57 -9.78
C VAL A 66 -10.14 5.43 -9.51
N SER A 67 -8.84 5.71 -9.43
CA SER A 67 -7.83 4.71 -9.08
C SER A 67 -8.12 4.04 -7.73
N SER A 68 -8.43 4.84 -6.71
CA SER A 68 -8.70 4.35 -5.36
C SER A 68 -9.95 3.48 -5.36
N LEU A 69 -11.04 3.94 -5.98
CA LEU A 69 -12.29 3.18 -6.06
C LEU A 69 -12.10 1.86 -6.83
N ALA A 70 -11.40 1.89 -7.96
CA ALA A 70 -11.10 0.70 -8.74
C ALA A 70 -10.29 -0.33 -7.93
N LEU A 71 -9.29 0.13 -7.16
CA LEU A 71 -8.50 -0.75 -6.30
C LEU A 71 -9.36 -1.39 -5.22
N TYR A 72 -10.15 -0.59 -4.49
CA TYR A 72 -11.03 -1.10 -3.43
C TYR A 72 -12.10 -2.07 -3.95
N LEU A 73 -12.74 -1.78 -5.07
CA LEU A 73 -13.72 -2.69 -5.70
C LEU A 73 -13.05 -3.98 -6.19
N GLY A 74 -11.83 -3.86 -6.73
CA GLY A 74 -11.01 -4.99 -7.16
C GLY A 74 -10.65 -5.92 -6.02
N THR A 75 -10.16 -5.37 -4.90
CA THR A 75 -9.81 -6.14 -3.70
C THR A 75 -11.04 -6.74 -3.03
N LEU A 76 -12.15 -6.01 -2.96
CA LEU A 76 -13.41 -6.54 -2.41
C LEU A 76 -13.93 -7.73 -3.21
N THR A 77 -13.86 -7.67 -4.53
CA THR A 77 -14.27 -8.78 -5.40
C THR A 77 -13.35 -9.99 -5.18
N ALA A 78 -12.05 -9.76 -5.07
CA ALA A 78 -11.07 -10.82 -4.80
C ALA A 78 -11.29 -11.45 -3.42
N ALA A 79 -11.58 -10.63 -2.40
CA ALA A 79 -11.81 -11.10 -1.04
C ALA A 79 -13.07 -11.94 -0.92
N ARG A 80 -14.18 -11.53 -1.55
CA ARG A 80 -15.40 -12.34 -1.65
C ARG A 80 -15.14 -13.69 -2.33
N GLY A 81 -14.38 -13.69 -3.42
CA GLY A 81 -14.00 -14.92 -4.12
C GLY A 81 -13.15 -15.84 -3.25
N LEU A 82 -12.15 -15.30 -2.53
CA LEU A 82 -11.29 -16.08 -1.66
C LEU A 82 -12.06 -16.63 -0.45
N HIS A 83 -12.94 -15.84 0.16
CA HIS A 83 -13.78 -16.27 1.26
C HIS A 83 -14.74 -17.40 0.83
N ALA A 84 -15.38 -17.28 -0.33
CA ALA A 84 -16.24 -18.33 -0.87
C ALA A 84 -15.46 -19.62 -1.18
N ALA A 85 -14.26 -19.50 -1.76
CA ALA A 85 -13.39 -20.65 -2.03
C ALA A 85 -12.90 -21.32 -0.73
N LEU A 86 -12.56 -20.53 0.29
CA LEU A 86 -12.17 -21.02 1.61
C LEU A 86 -13.33 -21.78 2.26
N LEU A 87 -14.54 -21.23 2.24
CA LEU A 87 -15.74 -21.87 2.78
C LEU A 87 -16.05 -23.18 2.05
N ALA A 88 -16.05 -23.17 0.72
CA ALA A 88 -16.29 -24.37 -0.08
C ALA A 88 -15.22 -25.45 0.18
N GLY A 89 -13.96 -25.06 0.36
CA GLY A 89 -12.86 -25.97 0.69
C GLY A 89 -13.03 -26.63 2.05
N VAL A 90 -13.46 -25.87 3.07
CA VAL A 90 -13.69 -26.40 4.42
C VAL A 90 -14.93 -27.31 4.45
N LEU A 91 -16.00 -26.96 3.76
CA LEU A 91 -17.22 -27.78 3.69
C LEU A 91 -17.01 -29.11 2.94
N ARG A 92 -16.08 -29.14 1.96
CA ARG A 92 -15.70 -30.36 1.22
C ARG A 92 -14.60 -31.17 1.91
N ALA A 93 -14.03 -30.68 3.01
CA ALA A 93 -12.95 -31.37 3.70
C ALA A 93 -13.48 -32.64 4.40
N PRO A 94 -12.75 -33.77 4.37
CA PRO A 94 -13.16 -34.98 5.08
C PRO A 94 -13.28 -34.71 6.58
N SER A 95 -14.49 -34.89 7.13
CA SER A 95 -14.80 -34.49 8.51
C SER A 95 -13.87 -35.14 9.54
N ILE A 96 -13.62 -36.45 9.39
CA ILE A 96 -12.80 -37.25 10.30
C ILE A 96 -11.30 -36.93 10.22
N GLY A 97 -10.75 -36.75 9.01
CA GLY A 97 -9.31 -36.52 8.85
C GLY A 97 -8.91 -35.07 9.10
N PHE A 98 -9.66 -34.13 8.53
CA PHE A 98 -9.32 -32.71 8.58
C PHE A 98 -9.59 -32.13 9.98
N PHE A 99 -10.78 -32.32 10.53
CA PHE A 99 -11.13 -31.75 11.85
C PHE A 99 -10.56 -32.57 13.02
N GLY A 100 -10.13 -33.81 12.79
CA GLY A 100 -9.35 -34.59 13.76
C GLY A 100 -7.90 -34.12 13.89
N CYS A 101 -7.26 -33.70 12.78
CA CYS A 101 -5.85 -33.28 12.77
C CYS A 101 -5.65 -31.76 12.88
N THR A 102 -6.64 -30.95 12.50
CA THR A 102 -6.54 -29.48 12.54
C THR A 102 -7.35 -28.90 13.70
N PRO A 103 -6.72 -28.13 14.60
CA PRO A 103 -7.46 -27.45 15.67
C PRO A 103 -8.50 -26.48 15.10
N VAL A 104 -9.73 -26.55 15.60
CA VAL A 104 -10.84 -25.67 15.17
C VAL A 104 -10.47 -24.19 15.27
N GLY A 105 -9.68 -23.82 16.29
CA GLY A 105 -9.17 -22.45 16.45
C GLY A 105 -8.31 -21.94 15.28
N ARG A 106 -7.57 -22.83 14.58
CA ARG A 106 -6.79 -22.45 13.39
C ARG A 106 -7.71 -22.12 12.21
N VAL A 107 -8.79 -22.88 12.05
CA VAL A 107 -9.82 -22.62 11.03
C VAL A 107 -10.50 -21.29 11.33
N LEU A 108 -10.91 -21.05 12.59
CA LEU A 108 -11.52 -19.80 13.01
C LEU A 108 -10.61 -18.58 12.80
N ASN A 109 -9.32 -18.69 13.15
CA ASN A 109 -8.36 -17.61 12.93
C ASN A 109 -8.20 -17.26 11.44
N ARG A 110 -8.33 -18.24 10.55
CA ARG A 110 -8.26 -18.02 9.10
C ARG A 110 -9.51 -17.32 8.56
N PHE A 111 -10.70 -17.64 9.07
CA PHE A 111 -11.93 -16.94 8.70
C PHE A 111 -12.08 -15.55 9.32
N SER A 112 -11.42 -15.29 10.45
CA SER A 112 -11.47 -14.00 11.14
C SER A 112 -10.28 -13.13 10.76
N LYS A 113 -9.09 -13.47 11.27
CA LYS A 113 -7.90 -12.60 11.18
C LYS A 113 -7.32 -12.51 9.78
N ASP A 114 -7.22 -13.64 9.06
CA ASP A 114 -6.62 -13.62 7.72
C ASP A 114 -7.55 -12.96 6.70
N VAL A 115 -8.87 -13.11 6.85
CA VAL A 115 -9.88 -12.41 6.03
C VAL A 115 -9.89 -10.92 6.36
N ASP A 116 -9.80 -10.52 7.63
CA ASP A 116 -9.67 -9.10 8.02
C ASP A 116 -8.44 -8.43 7.39
N VAL A 117 -7.29 -9.12 7.38
CA VAL A 117 -6.07 -8.64 6.71
C VAL A 117 -6.32 -8.45 5.20
N LEU A 118 -7.03 -9.37 4.56
CA LEU A 118 -7.36 -9.31 3.14
C LEU A 118 -8.30 -8.13 2.82
N ASP A 119 -9.27 -7.87 3.68
CA ASP A 119 -10.30 -6.85 3.48
C ASP A 119 -9.80 -5.43 3.79
N ASN A 120 -9.00 -5.27 4.85
CA ASN A 120 -8.63 -3.95 5.38
C ASN A 120 -7.16 -3.59 5.15
N VAL A 121 -6.25 -4.52 5.43
CA VAL A 121 -4.80 -4.23 5.43
C VAL A 121 -4.21 -4.29 4.02
N LEU A 122 -4.60 -5.30 3.23
CA LEU A 122 -4.05 -5.51 1.89
C LEU A 122 -4.37 -4.34 0.93
N PRO A 123 -5.62 -3.82 0.84
CA PRO A 123 -5.92 -2.73 -0.08
C PRO A 123 -5.16 -1.45 0.28
N MET A 124 -5.05 -1.14 1.57
CA MET A 124 -4.30 0.01 2.06
C MET A 124 -2.81 -0.11 1.70
N THR A 125 -2.22 -1.29 1.93
CA THR A 125 -0.81 -1.56 1.61
C THR A 125 -0.55 -1.48 0.10
N LEU A 126 -1.44 -2.06 -0.72
CA LEU A 126 -1.33 -2.02 -2.18
C LEU A 126 -1.45 -0.59 -2.71
N ARG A 127 -2.37 0.22 -2.16
CA ARG A 127 -2.49 1.64 -2.52
C ARG A 127 -1.19 2.38 -2.23
N GLY A 128 -0.66 2.25 -1.00
CA GLY A 128 0.59 2.90 -0.62
C GLY A 128 1.78 2.48 -1.48
N TRP A 129 1.91 1.17 -1.75
CA TRP A 129 2.95 0.63 -2.63
C TRP A 129 2.84 1.16 -4.05
N THR A 130 1.63 1.16 -4.63
CA THR A 130 1.39 1.60 -6.01
C THR A 130 1.67 3.09 -6.16
N SER A 131 1.18 3.93 -5.24
CA SER A 131 1.43 5.37 -5.26
C SER A 131 2.92 5.68 -5.11
N CYS A 132 3.62 5.00 -4.19
CA CYS A 132 5.07 5.17 -4.02
C CYS A 132 5.85 4.75 -5.29
N PHE A 133 5.49 3.61 -5.88
CA PHE A 133 6.13 3.10 -7.09
C PHE A 133 6.02 4.09 -8.26
N PHE A 134 4.81 4.60 -8.55
CA PHE A 134 4.61 5.58 -9.62
C PHE A 134 5.24 6.94 -9.31
N ALA A 135 5.23 7.37 -8.05
CA ALA A 135 5.90 8.60 -7.64
C ALA A 135 7.41 8.53 -7.89
N VAL A 136 8.07 7.45 -7.47
CA VAL A 136 9.51 7.24 -7.72
C VAL A 136 9.81 7.21 -9.21
N LEU A 137 9.02 6.47 -10.00
CA LEU A 137 9.18 6.44 -11.45
C LEU A 137 9.02 7.82 -12.08
N GLY A 138 8.01 8.58 -11.67
CA GLY A 138 7.78 9.92 -12.18
C GLY A 138 8.89 10.89 -11.80
N THR A 139 9.39 10.85 -10.57
CA THR A 139 10.54 11.66 -10.15
C THR A 139 11.79 11.32 -10.94
N LEU A 140 12.11 10.03 -11.11
CA LEU A 140 13.24 9.59 -11.92
C LEU A 140 13.11 10.05 -13.37
N PHE A 141 11.90 9.98 -13.94
CA PHE A 141 11.62 10.43 -15.29
C PHE A 141 11.86 11.94 -15.45
N VAL A 142 11.33 12.77 -14.55
CA VAL A 142 11.50 14.24 -14.58
C VAL A 142 12.97 14.65 -14.47
N ILE A 143 13.70 14.07 -13.51
CA ILE A 143 15.12 14.39 -13.34
C ILE A 143 15.93 13.95 -14.57
N SER A 144 15.62 12.79 -15.14
CA SER A 144 16.32 12.28 -16.32
C SER A 144 16.09 13.15 -17.57
N LEU A 145 14.89 13.73 -17.72
CA LEU A 145 14.62 14.70 -18.80
C LEU A 145 15.36 16.02 -18.60
N SER A 146 15.44 16.51 -17.35
CA SER A 146 16.13 17.77 -17.04
C SER A 146 17.65 17.63 -17.12
N THR A 147 18.21 16.48 -16.71
CA THR A 147 19.66 16.24 -16.65
C THR A 147 19.98 14.81 -17.10
N PRO A 148 20.21 14.57 -18.41
CA PRO A 148 20.41 13.21 -18.94
C PRO A 148 21.59 12.44 -18.32
N ILE A 149 22.64 13.16 -17.89
CA ILE A 149 23.82 12.54 -17.27
C ILE A 149 23.49 11.88 -15.92
N PHE A 150 22.38 12.24 -15.28
CA PHE A 150 21.90 11.64 -14.03
C PHE A 150 21.64 10.13 -14.17
N LEU A 151 21.23 9.65 -15.36
CA LEU A 151 20.97 8.23 -15.60
C LEU A 151 22.19 7.35 -15.34
N ALA A 152 23.40 7.84 -15.62
CA ALA A 152 24.63 7.10 -15.36
C ALA A 152 24.88 6.87 -13.86
N ILE A 153 24.39 7.77 -13.00
CA ILE A 153 24.54 7.70 -11.53
C ILE A 153 23.39 6.89 -10.90
N VAL A 154 22.17 6.97 -11.47
CA VAL A 154 21.02 6.19 -11.00
C VAL A 154 21.27 4.69 -11.07
N LEU A 155 21.95 4.21 -12.11
CA LEU A 155 22.19 2.78 -12.30
C LEU A 155 23.02 2.14 -11.16
N PRO A 156 24.21 2.65 -10.78
CA PRO A 156 24.97 2.10 -9.65
C PRO A 156 24.22 2.27 -8.31
N ILE A 157 23.53 3.40 -8.10
CA ILE A 157 22.71 3.61 -6.89
C ILE A 157 21.59 2.56 -6.82
N GLY A 158 20.93 2.28 -7.95
CA GLY A 158 19.87 1.27 -8.05
C GLY A 158 20.35 -0.13 -7.69
N VAL A 159 21.58 -0.51 -8.12
CA VAL A 159 22.20 -1.78 -7.74
C VAL A 159 22.43 -1.85 -6.22
N VAL A 160 22.95 -0.78 -5.61
CA VAL A 160 23.15 -0.71 -4.15
C VAL A 160 21.82 -0.84 -3.40
N TYR A 161 20.79 -0.09 -3.81
CA TYR A 161 19.46 -0.18 -3.23
C TYR A 161 18.84 -1.57 -3.39
N TYR A 162 19.03 -2.23 -4.54
CA TYR A 162 18.56 -3.59 -4.76
C TYR A 162 19.22 -4.58 -3.79
N ILE A 163 20.54 -4.47 -3.59
CA ILE A 163 21.27 -5.30 -2.63
C ILE A 163 20.72 -5.06 -1.21
N ILE A 164 20.62 -3.80 -0.78
CA ILE A 164 20.08 -3.43 0.53
C ILE A 164 18.65 -3.95 0.70
N GLN A 165 17.78 -3.75 -0.29
CA GLN A 165 16.39 -4.21 -0.27
C GLN A 165 16.31 -5.72 -0.09
N ARG A 166 17.13 -6.49 -0.83
CA ARG A 166 17.15 -7.95 -0.75
C ARG A 166 17.54 -8.43 0.66
N PHE A 167 18.58 -7.85 1.25
CA PHE A 167 18.99 -8.16 2.62
C PHE A 167 17.94 -7.74 3.64
N TYR A 168 17.43 -6.51 3.54
CA TYR A 168 16.43 -5.97 4.45
C TYR A 168 15.15 -6.80 4.48
N VAL A 169 14.61 -7.18 3.30
CA VAL A 169 13.37 -7.97 3.21
C VAL A 169 13.56 -9.37 3.80
N ALA A 170 14.72 -9.99 3.60
CA ALA A 170 15.03 -11.30 4.20
C ALA A 170 15.08 -11.21 5.73
N THR A 171 15.80 -10.25 6.28
CA THR A 171 15.95 -10.05 7.72
C THR A 171 14.64 -9.63 8.38
N SER A 172 13.94 -8.66 7.80
CA SER A 172 12.65 -8.15 8.31
C SER A 172 11.60 -9.24 8.39
N ARG A 173 11.52 -10.13 7.38
CA ARG A 173 10.59 -11.26 7.39
C ARG A 173 10.90 -12.25 8.52
N GLN A 174 12.17 -12.56 8.76
CA GLN A 174 12.55 -13.44 9.87
C GLN A 174 12.28 -12.79 11.23
N LEU A 175 12.56 -11.49 11.37
CA LEU A 175 12.28 -10.74 12.59
C LEU A 175 10.78 -10.73 12.90
N LYS A 176 9.92 -10.44 11.92
CA LYS A 176 8.45 -10.53 12.08
C LYS A 176 7.99 -11.93 12.46
N ARG A 177 8.62 -12.98 11.91
CA ARG A 177 8.32 -14.36 12.30
C ARG A 177 8.72 -14.62 13.75
N LEU A 178 9.91 -14.17 14.16
CA LEU A 178 10.42 -14.33 15.52
C LEU A 178 9.51 -13.62 16.53
N GLU A 179 9.10 -12.39 16.22
CA GLU A 179 8.15 -11.60 17.01
C GLU A 179 6.80 -12.31 17.14
N SER A 180 6.27 -12.86 16.04
CA SER A 180 5.00 -13.62 16.09
C SER A 180 5.12 -14.88 16.94
N VAL A 181 6.26 -15.58 16.91
CA VAL A 181 6.48 -16.82 17.69
C VAL A 181 6.72 -16.49 19.16
N SER A 182 7.46 -15.43 19.49
CA SER A 182 7.74 -15.04 20.88
C SER A 182 6.51 -14.52 21.63
N ARG A 183 5.50 -13.99 20.91
CA ARG A 183 4.27 -13.50 21.52
C ARG A 183 3.29 -14.59 21.93
N SER A 184 3.32 -15.77 21.28
CA SER A 184 2.37 -16.86 21.55
C SER A 184 2.51 -17.47 22.96
N PRO A 185 3.72 -17.78 23.48
CA PRO A 185 3.89 -18.31 24.83
C PRO A 185 3.39 -17.34 25.91
N ILE A 186 3.55 -16.03 25.71
CA ILE A 186 3.09 -15.01 26.67
C ILE A 186 1.56 -15.08 26.82
N TYR A 187 0.84 -15.15 25.70
CA TYR A 187 -0.62 -15.28 25.74
C TYR A 187 -1.08 -16.62 26.32
N SER A 188 -0.37 -17.73 26.01
CA SER A 188 -0.66 -19.05 26.59
C SER A 188 -0.47 -19.04 28.12
N HIS A 189 0.67 -18.52 28.59
CA HIS A 189 1.00 -18.43 30.00
C HIS A 189 0.00 -17.55 30.76
N PHE A 190 -0.44 -16.43 30.16
CA PHE A 190 -1.45 -15.57 30.76
C PHE A 190 -2.81 -16.29 30.85
N GLY A 191 -3.19 -17.03 29.80
CA GLY A 191 -4.41 -17.85 29.78
C GLY A 191 -4.39 -18.95 30.85
N GLU A 192 -3.32 -19.73 30.91
CA GLU A 192 -3.11 -20.78 31.92
C GLU A 192 -3.10 -20.22 33.34
N SER A 193 -2.46 -19.07 33.57
CA SER A 193 -2.44 -18.40 34.87
C SER A 193 -3.83 -17.96 35.32
N ILE A 194 -4.66 -17.44 34.40
CA ILE A 194 -6.04 -17.04 34.70
C ILE A 194 -6.89 -18.27 35.04
N THR A 195 -6.81 -19.33 34.24
CA THR A 195 -7.58 -20.56 34.47
C THR A 195 -7.14 -21.29 35.73
N GLY A 196 -5.83 -21.32 36.01
CA GLY A 196 -5.23 -21.92 37.20
C GLY A 196 -5.19 -21.01 38.42
N ALA A 197 -5.82 -19.82 38.38
CA ALA A 197 -5.65 -18.80 39.41
C ALA A 197 -6.08 -19.25 40.81
N SER A 198 -7.06 -20.14 40.93
CA SER A 198 -7.49 -20.70 42.22
C SER A 198 -6.43 -21.65 42.78
N THR A 199 -5.85 -22.51 41.94
CA THR A 199 -4.78 -23.44 42.31
C THR A 199 -3.49 -22.70 42.68
N ILE A 200 -3.06 -21.72 41.87
CA ILE A 200 -1.87 -20.91 42.14
C ILE A 200 -1.99 -20.20 43.50
N ARG A 201 -3.17 -19.62 43.79
CA ARG A 201 -3.46 -18.99 45.08
C ARG A 201 -3.51 -19.98 46.24
N ALA A 202 -4.09 -21.18 46.02
CA ALA A 202 -4.16 -22.22 47.05
C ALA A 202 -2.78 -22.75 47.46
N TYR A 203 -1.83 -22.82 46.52
CA TYR A 203 -0.44 -23.25 46.79
C TYR A 203 0.49 -22.10 47.22
N GLY A 204 0.03 -20.85 47.22
CA GLY A 204 0.83 -19.70 47.65
C GLY A 204 2.00 -19.34 46.71
N VAL A 205 1.99 -19.82 45.46
CA VAL A 205 3.09 -19.66 44.49
C VAL A 205 2.87 -18.48 43.52
N THR A 206 2.33 -17.37 44.02
CA THR A 206 1.94 -16.20 43.21
C THR A 206 3.09 -15.34 42.68
N GLN A 207 4.33 -15.84 42.66
CA GLN A 207 5.51 -15.09 42.19
C GLN A 207 5.65 -15.11 40.67
#